data_AF-A0AAV4ZIC7-F1
#
_entry.id   AF-A0AAV4ZIC7-F1
#
_cell.length_a   1.000
_cell.length_b   1.000
_cell.length_c   1.000
_cell.angle_alpha   90.00
_cell.angle_beta   90.00
_cell.angle_gamma   90.00
#
_symmetry.space_group_name_H-M   'P 1'
#
loop_
_entity.id
_entity.type
_entity.pdbx_description
1 polymer ?
#
loop_
_entity_poly.entity_id
_entity_poly.type
_entity_poly.pdbx_seq_one_letter_code
_entity_poly.pdbx_strand_id
1 'polypeptide(L)'
;MARPASVPGLLEEFRTFLEERCVAYEQGGQAAPTLPATRGGKVNVRGLMREFHRWGEDRGVPVPATAWQYVYAERDWSGEIDVAAKAQGLAPTTATDAGTADDAAQKRIARLAKDAKDQTEGHALAKARVVRLERQLAERDAEIKRLRERFSLMQRTGAILRTGDVIE
;
A
#
# COMPACT_ATOMS: atom_id res chain seq x y z
N MET A 1 9.85 5.57 15.96
CA MET A 1 10.77 4.51 15.47
C MET A 1 9.97 3.60 14.56
N ALA A 2 10.37 3.46 13.29
CA ALA A 2 9.67 2.57 12.35
C ALA A 2 9.80 1.12 12.84
N ARG A 3 8.67 0.41 12.93
CA ARG A 3 8.64 -1.00 13.33
C ARG A 3 9.41 -1.80 12.26
N PRO A 4 10.30 -2.74 12.63
CA PRO A 4 10.89 -3.64 11.64
C PRO A 4 9.76 -4.39 10.94
N ALA A 5 9.73 -4.35 9.61
CA ALA A 5 8.74 -5.05 8.84
C ALA A 5 8.82 -6.55 9.15
N SER A 6 7.69 -7.17 9.48
CA SER A 6 7.61 -8.63 9.55
C SER A 6 7.89 -9.22 8.17
N VAL A 7 8.36 -10.47 8.08
CA VAL A 7 8.65 -11.13 6.79
C VAL A 7 7.48 -11.03 5.79
N PRO A 8 6.21 -11.24 6.18
CA PRO A 8 5.08 -11.03 5.28
C PRO A 8 4.92 -9.57 4.84
N GLY A 9 5.13 -8.60 5.75
CA GLY A 9 5.08 -7.18 5.40
C GLY A 9 6.17 -6.80 4.40
N LEU A 10 7.38 -7.32 4.58
CA LEU A 10 8.50 -7.08 3.67
C LEU A 10 8.23 -7.67 2.27
N LEU A 11 7.52 -8.80 2.18
CA LEU A 11 7.11 -9.39 0.91
C LEU A 11 6.08 -8.51 0.18
N GLU A 12 5.14 -7.86 0.89
CA GLU A 12 4.21 -6.91 0.26
C GLU A 12 4.93 -5.67 -0.28
N GLU A 13 5.91 -5.15 0.46
CA GLU A 13 6.77 -4.05 -0.01
C GLU A 13 7.56 -4.48 -1.25
N PHE A 14 8.06 -5.72 -1.26
CA PHE A 14 8.75 -6.28 -2.42
C PHE A 14 7.86 -6.42 -3.64
N ARG A 15 6.59 -6.82 -3.47
CA ARG A 15 5.60 -6.85 -4.55
C ARG A 15 5.34 -5.46 -5.12
N THR A 16 5.18 -4.46 -4.25
CA THR A 16 5.00 -3.06 -4.65
C THR A 16 6.17 -2.58 -5.50
N PHE A 17 7.40 -2.87 -5.07
CA PHE A 17 8.59 -2.57 -5.84
C PHE A 17 8.61 -3.24 -7.23
N LEU A 18 8.24 -4.53 -7.32
CA LEU A 18 8.19 -5.24 -8.60
C LEU A 18 7.09 -4.70 -9.52
N GLU A 19 5.96 -4.29 -8.96
CA GLU A 19 4.85 -3.69 -9.70
C GLU A 19 5.26 -2.35 -10.30
N GLU A 20 5.91 -1.47 -9.53
CA GLU A 20 6.47 -0.22 -10.04
C GLU A 20 7.41 -0.45 -11.23
N ARG A 21 8.22 -1.53 -11.19
CA ARG A 21 9.10 -1.90 -12.30
C ARG A 21 8.35 -2.42 -13.52
N CYS A 22 7.28 -3.18 -13.34
CA CYS A 22 6.43 -3.64 -14.43
C CYS A 22 5.70 -2.48 -15.10
N VAL A 23 5.13 -1.56 -14.31
CA VAL A 23 4.47 -0.35 -14.81
C VAL A 23 5.45 0.51 -15.60
N ALA A 24 6.68 0.71 -15.09
CA ALA A 24 7.71 1.44 -15.80
C ALA A 24 8.10 0.77 -17.14
N TYR A 25 8.11 -0.56 -17.18
CA TYR A 25 8.38 -1.32 -18.41
C TYR A 25 7.28 -1.14 -19.46
N GLU A 26 6.02 -1.18 -19.04
CA GLU A 26 4.86 -0.96 -19.90
C GLU A 26 4.81 0.48 -20.44
N GLN A 27 5.02 1.47 -19.56
CA GLN A 27 5.05 2.89 -19.94
C GLN A 27 6.24 3.23 -20.84
N GLY A 28 7.37 2.55 -20.65
CA GLY A 28 8.57 2.68 -21.48
C GLY A 28 8.47 1.99 -22.86
N GLY A 29 7.30 1.47 -23.22
CA GLY A 29 7.07 0.83 -24.52
C GLY A 29 7.74 -0.53 -24.67
N GLN A 30 8.04 -1.22 -23.57
CA GLN A 30 8.56 -2.59 -23.56
C GLN A 30 9.89 -2.78 -24.31
N ALA A 31 10.66 -1.70 -24.51
CA ALA A 31 11.87 -1.72 -25.33
C ALA A 31 13.05 -2.45 -24.65
N ALA A 32 13.15 -2.36 -23.31
CA ALA A 32 14.19 -3.01 -22.54
C ALA A 32 13.68 -3.40 -21.14
N PRO A 33 14.03 -4.59 -20.62
CA PRO A 33 13.62 -5.01 -19.27
C PRO A 33 14.08 -4.01 -18.21
N THR A 34 13.20 -3.67 -17.28
CA THR A 34 13.52 -2.81 -16.13
C THR A 34 14.12 -3.59 -14.96
N LEU A 35 13.99 -4.91 -14.97
CA LEU A 35 14.67 -5.79 -14.02
C LEU A 35 16.13 -6.00 -14.43
N PRO A 36 17.08 -5.99 -13.47
CA PRO A 36 18.47 -6.25 -13.77
C PRO A 36 18.64 -7.67 -14.30
N ALA A 37 19.21 -7.80 -15.49
CA ALA A 37 19.49 -9.07 -16.14
C ALA A 37 20.96 -9.46 -16.04
N THR A 38 21.21 -10.76 -16.02
CA THR A 38 22.54 -11.34 -16.23
C THR A 38 22.84 -11.40 -17.74
N ARG A 39 24.11 -11.54 -18.11
CA ARG A 39 24.55 -11.68 -19.52
C ARG A 39 23.86 -12.83 -20.27
N GLY A 40 23.30 -13.81 -19.55
CA GLY A 40 22.56 -14.94 -20.10
C GLY A 40 21.04 -14.74 -20.19
N GLY A 41 20.53 -13.51 -20.05
CA GLY A 41 19.09 -13.22 -20.16
C GLY A 41 18.24 -13.68 -18.97
N LYS A 42 18.86 -14.14 -17.88
CA LYS A 42 18.19 -14.48 -16.61
C LYS A 42 18.13 -13.27 -15.70
N VAL A 43 17.12 -13.18 -14.84
CA VAL A 43 17.07 -12.14 -13.80
C VAL A 43 18.27 -12.26 -12.85
N ASN A 44 18.93 -11.14 -12.60
CA ASN A 44 19.98 -11.02 -11.60
C ASN A 44 19.36 -10.71 -10.23
N VAL A 45 19.03 -11.76 -9.48
CA VAL A 45 18.42 -11.65 -8.14
C VAL A 45 19.25 -10.78 -7.19
N ARG A 46 20.58 -10.91 -7.20
CA ARG A 46 21.44 -10.11 -6.31
C ARG A 46 21.43 -8.62 -6.67
N GLY A 47 21.35 -8.30 -7.96
CA GLY A 47 21.15 -6.93 -8.43
C GLY A 47 19.78 -6.41 -8.02
N LEU A 48 18.73 -7.20 -8.26
CA LEU A 48 17.35 -6.87 -7.94
C LEU A 48 17.15 -6.57 -6.45
N MET A 49 17.67 -7.43 -5.57
CA MET A 49 17.55 -7.24 -4.13
C MET A 49 18.34 -6.05 -3.61
N ARG A 50 19.43 -5.67 -4.29
CA ARG A 50 20.17 -4.44 -3.98
C ARG A 50 19.38 -3.19 -4.37
N GLU A 51 18.68 -3.24 -5.50
CA GLU A 51 17.79 -2.16 -5.92
C GLU A 51 16.58 -2.05 -4.99
N PHE A 52 15.99 -3.17 -4.57
CA PHE A 52 14.91 -3.19 -3.58
C PHE A 52 15.36 -2.61 -2.23
N HIS A 53 16.56 -2.96 -1.77
CA HIS A 53 17.11 -2.39 -0.54
C HIS A 53 17.21 -0.85 -0.60
N ARG A 54 17.76 -0.31 -1.71
CA ARG A 54 17.82 1.15 -1.93
C ARG A 54 16.45 1.79 -2.02
N TRP A 55 15.52 1.16 -2.75
CA TRP A 55 14.14 1.61 -2.86
C TRP A 55 13.45 1.69 -1.49
N GLY A 56 13.74 0.74 -0.60
CA GLY A 56 13.27 0.74 0.78
C GLY A 56 13.88 1.86 1.61
N GLU A 57 15.19 2.08 1.52
CA GLU A 57 15.89 3.19 2.18
C GLU A 57 15.28 4.55 1.81
N ASP A 58 15.02 4.78 0.51
CA ASP A 58 14.42 6.02 0.00
C ASP A 58 13.00 6.28 0.55
N ARG A 59 12.27 5.21 0.89
CA ARG A 59 10.89 5.26 1.41
C ARG A 59 10.78 5.11 2.92
N GLY A 60 11.91 4.95 3.62
CA GLY A 60 11.93 4.70 5.06
C GLY A 60 11.43 3.30 5.47
N VAL A 61 11.43 2.35 4.53
CA VAL A 61 11.11 0.94 4.77
C VAL A 61 12.39 0.19 5.15
N PRO A 62 12.49 -0.40 6.35
CA PRO A 62 13.70 -1.09 6.79
C PRO A 62 13.82 -2.46 6.09
N VAL A 63 14.53 -2.49 4.96
CA VAL A 63 14.84 -3.72 4.22
C VAL A 63 16.19 -4.27 4.70
N PRO A 64 16.25 -5.48 5.30
CA PRO A 64 17.52 -6.07 5.71
C PRO A 64 18.43 -6.37 4.51
N ALA A 65 19.74 -6.17 4.66
CA ALA A 65 20.72 -6.54 3.63
C ALA A 65 20.74 -8.06 3.34
N THR A 66 20.27 -8.88 4.30
CA THR A 66 20.13 -10.33 4.16
C THR A 66 18.81 -10.77 3.50
N ALA A 67 17.93 -9.84 3.12
CA ALA A 67 16.61 -10.16 2.55
C ALA A 67 16.69 -11.04 1.29
N TRP A 68 17.81 -11.01 0.56
CA TRP A 68 18.03 -11.90 -0.59
C TRP A 68 17.98 -13.38 -0.22
N GLN A 69 18.23 -13.75 1.04
CA GLN A 69 18.13 -15.14 1.51
C GLN A 69 16.70 -15.65 1.43
N TYR A 70 15.70 -14.79 1.65
CA TYR A 70 14.28 -15.17 1.56
C TYR A 70 13.90 -15.61 0.14
N VAL A 71 14.54 -15.04 -0.89
CA VAL A 71 14.32 -15.45 -2.29
C VAL A 71 14.67 -16.92 -2.53
N TYR A 72 15.67 -17.44 -1.81
CA TYR A 72 16.10 -18.84 -1.93
C TYR A 72 15.41 -19.76 -0.92
N ALA A 73 14.99 -19.23 0.23
CA ALA A 73 14.36 -19.99 1.30
C ALA A 73 12.83 -20.14 1.13
N GLU A 74 12.17 -19.14 0.54
CA GLU A 74 10.72 -19.04 0.45
C GLU A 74 10.27 -18.97 -1.02
N ARG A 75 9.38 -19.89 -1.44
CA ARG A 75 8.91 -19.96 -2.83
C ARG A 75 8.08 -18.75 -3.26
N ASP A 76 7.45 -18.05 -2.32
CA ASP A 76 6.64 -16.88 -2.64
C ASP A 76 7.50 -15.75 -3.20
N TRP A 77 8.70 -15.53 -2.65
CA TRP A 77 9.62 -14.51 -3.12
C TRP A 77 10.14 -14.77 -4.53
N SER A 78 10.60 -16.00 -4.79
CA SER A 78 11.05 -16.39 -6.13
C SER A 78 9.89 -16.42 -7.14
N GLY A 79 8.69 -16.82 -6.70
CA GLY A 79 7.48 -16.77 -7.50
C GLY A 79 7.14 -15.37 -8.02
N GLU A 80 7.21 -14.34 -7.17
CA GLU A 80 6.95 -12.96 -7.60
C GLU A 80 7.99 -12.44 -8.60
N ILE A 81 9.27 -12.81 -8.40
CA ILE A 81 10.36 -12.46 -9.33
C ILE A 81 10.16 -13.12 -10.69
N ASP A 82 9.89 -14.42 -10.72
CA ASP A 82 9.69 -15.19 -11.95
C ASP A 82 8.45 -14.70 -12.71
N VAL A 83 7.42 -14.37 -11.94
CA VAL A 83 6.35 -13.42 -12.22
C VAL A 83 6.73 -12.27 -13.17
N ALA A 84 7.43 -11.30 -12.58
CA ALA A 84 7.85 -10.07 -13.23
C ALA A 84 8.88 -10.32 -14.35
N ALA A 85 9.76 -11.31 -14.20
CA ALA A 85 10.73 -11.71 -15.20
C ALA A 85 10.06 -12.09 -16.53
N LYS A 86 9.06 -12.98 -16.46
CA LYS A 86 8.32 -13.44 -17.64
C LYS A 86 7.58 -12.31 -18.34
N ALA A 87 6.98 -11.40 -17.58
CA ALA A 87 6.30 -10.23 -18.14
C ALA A 87 7.24 -9.33 -18.95
N GLN A 88 8.54 -9.32 -18.62
CA GLN A 88 9.58 -8.54 -19.31
C GLN A 88 10.43 -9.37 -20.27
N GLY A 89 10.05 -10.62 -20.57
CA GLY A 89 10.80 -11.50 -21.49
C GLY A 89 12.13 -12.03 -20.94
N LEU A 90 12.35 -11.97 -19.62
CA LEU A 90 13.52 -12.54 -18.96
C LEU A 90 13.28 -13.99 -18.53
N ALA A 91 14.34 -14.78 -18.54
CA ALA A 91 14.28 -16.14 -18.04
C ALA A 91 14.11 -16.16 -16.51
N PRO A 92 13.19 -16.99 -15.98
CA PRO A 92 12.93 -17.07 -14.55
C PRO A 92 14.15 -17.60 -13.79
N THR A 93 14.18 -17.29 -12.50
CA THR A 93 15.20 -17.67 -11.53
C THR A 93 15.23 -19.19 -11.35
N THR A 94 14.04 -19.78 -11.30
CA THR A 94 13.84 -21.23 -11.26
C THR A 94 13.34 -21.70 -12.61
N ALA A 95 14.17 -22.46 -13.33
CA ALA A 95 13.71 -23.25 -14.47
C ALA A 95 12.81 -24.35 -13.91
N THR A 96 11.53 -24.06 -13.73
CA THR A 96 10.53 -25.04 -13.30
C THR A 96 9.40 -25.03 -14.31
N ASP A 97 9.01 -26.24 -14.70
CA ASP A 97 8.23 -26.60 -15.88
C ASP A 97 7.03 -25.69 -16.17
N ALA A 98 6.79 -25.49 -17.47
CA ALA A 98 5.77 -24.64 -18.06
C ALA A 98 4.34 -24.84 -17.50
N GLY A 99 4.05 -25.94 -16.80
CA GLY A 99 2.75 -26.23 -16.18
C GLY A 99 2.37 -25.36 -14.97
N THR A 100 3.31 -24.64 -14.34
CA THR A 100 3.01 -23.76 -13.18
C THR A 100 2.87 -22.28 -13.54
N ALA A 101 3.16 -21.90 -14.79
CA ALA A 101 3.06 -20.53 -15.26
C ALA A 101 1.60 -20.04 -15.33
N ASP A 102 0.68 -20.94 -15.72
CA ASP A 102 -0.75 -20.65 -15.82
C ASP A 102 -1.36 -20.39 -14.44
N ASP A 103 -1.00 -21.22 -13.45
CA ASP A 103 -1.43 -21.08 -12.06
C ASP A 103 -0.97 -19.75 -11.42
N ALA A 104 0.22 -19.26 -11.79
CA ALA A 104 0.76 -18.02 -11.25
C ALA A 104 0.11 -16.78 -11.88
N ALA A 105 -0.18 -16.82 -13.19
CA ALA A 105 -0.98 -15.79 -13.86
C ALA A 105 -2.41 -15.75 -13.31
N GLN A 106 -3.01 -16.92 -13.08
CA GLN A 106 -4.34 -17.05 -12.51
C GLN A 106 -4.40 -16.57 -11.05
N LYS A 107 -3.35 -16.82 -10.26
CA LYS A 107 -3.20 -16.24 -8.90
C LYS A 107 -3.04 -14.72 -8.92
N ARG A 108 -2.33 -14.15 -9.90
CA ARG A 108 -2.25 -12.69 -10.08
C ARG A 108 -3.59 -12.09 -10.46
N ILE A 109 -4.31 -12.69 -11.40
CA ILE A 109 -5.65 -12.24 -11.78
C ILE A 109 -6.58 -12.32 -10.57
N ALA A 110 -6.52 -13.40 -9.78
CA ALA A 110 -7.33 -13.55 -8.57
C ALA A 110 -6.99 -12.50 -7.50
N ARG A 111 -5.72 -12.12 -7.33
CA ARG A 111 -5.32 -11.02 -6.44
C ARG A 111 -5.78 -9.67 -6.96
N LEU A 112 -5.51 -9.34 -8.22
CA LEU A 112 -5.96 -8.08 -8.82
C LEU A 112 -7.49 -7.93 -8.75
N ALA A 113 -8.23 -9.02 -8.96
CA ALA A 113 -9.68 -9.04 -8.80
C ALA A 113 -10.11 -8.81 -7.34
N LYS A 114 -9.37 -9.37 -6.38
CA LYS A 114 -9.61 -9.15 -4.95
C LYS A 114 -9.28 -7.72 -4.54
N ASP A 115 -8.15 -7.18 -4.97
CA ASP A 115 -7.72 -5.82 -4.65
C ASP A 115 -8.66 -4.78 -5.27
N ALA A 116 -9.13 -5.01 -6.51
CA ALA A 116 -10.15 -4.18 -7.15
C ALA A 116 -11.49 -4.23 -6.39
N LYS A 117 -11.86 -5.39 -5.86
CA LYS A 117 -13.06 -5.56 -5.03
C LYS A 117 -12.92 -4.86 -3.67
N ASP A 118 -11.77 -5.03 -3.00
CA ASP A 118 -11.48 -4.39 -1.73
C ASP A 118 -11.41 -2.85 -1.88
N GLN A 119 -10.88 -2.34 -3.01
CA GLN A 119 -10.90 -0.91 -3.33
C GLN A 119 -12.32 -0.38 -3.58
N THR A 120 -13.15 -1.10 -4.34
CA THR A 120 -14.52 -0.67 -4.62
C THR A 120 -15.41 -0.69 -3.37
N GLU A 121 -15.28 -1.72 -2.53
CA GLU A 121 -15.96 -1.80 -1.22
C GLU A 121 -15.45 -0.72 -0.25
N GLY A 122 -14.13 -0.49 -0.21
CA GLY A 122 -13.51 0.57 0.59
C GLY A 122 -13.97 1.98 0.19
N HIS A 123 -14.10 2.26 -1.10
CA HIS A 123 -14.59 3.55 -1.60
C HIS A 123 -16.07 3.81 -1.24
N ALA A 124 -16.91 2.78 -1.30
CA ALA A 124 -18.32 2.90 -0.91
C ALA A 124 -18.46 3.18 0.60
N LEU A 125 -17.71 2.47 1.45
CA LEU A 125 -17.68 2.68 2.90
C LEU A 125 -17.08 4.05 3.27
N ALA A 126 -16.04 4.49 2.58
CA ALA A 126 -15.44 5.81 2.78
C ALA A 126 -16.43 6.93 2.44
N LYS A 127 -17.14 6.84 1.31
CA LYS A 127 -18.19 7.81 0.95
C LYS A 127 -19.32 7.86 1.98
N ALA A 128 -19.79 6.70 2.45
CA ALA A 128 -20.81 6.64 3.49
C ALA A 128 -20.33 7.28 4.82
N ARG A 129 -19.06 7.08 5.17
CA ARG A 129 -18.45 7.68 6.36
C ARG A 129 -18.30 9.20 6.23
N VAL A 130 -17.89 9.70 5.06
CA VAL A 130 -17.80 11.15 4.78
C VAL A 130 -19.17 11.81 4.91
N VAL A 131 -20.20 11.27 4.25
CA VAL A 131 -21.57 11.81 4.35
C VAL A 131 -22.09 11.81 5.80
N ARG A 132 -21.77 10.77 6.57
CA ARG A 132 -22.13 10.71 8.00
C ARG A 132 -21.41 11.79 8.82
N LEU A 133 -20.11 11.99 8.58
CA LEU A 133 -19.32 13.01 9.25
C LEU A 133 -19.79 14.43 8.90
N GLU A 134 -20.11 14.69 7.63
CA GLU A 134 -20.66 15.97 7.17
C GLU A 134 -21.99 16.30 7.85
N ARG A 135 -22.89 15.31 7.99
CA ARG A 135 -24.16 15.48 8.72
C ARG A 135 -23.93 15.81 10.20
N GLN A 136 -23.00 15.11 10.85
CA GLN A 136 -22.65 15.38 12.25
C GLN A 136 -22.04 16.78 12.41
N LEU A 137 -21.21 17.22 11.47
CA LEU A 137 -20.63 18.56 11.48
C LEU A 137 -21.72 19.63 11.36
N ALA A 138 -22.65 19.46 10.41
CA ALA A 138 -23.79 20.37 10.23
C ALA A 138 -24.71 20.43 11.46
N GLU A 139 -24.98 19.30 12.11
CA GLU A 139 -25.76 19.26 13.36
C GLU A 139 -25.05 20.02 14.48
N ARG A 140 -23.74 19.82 14.65
CA ARG A 140 -22.95 20.49 15.69
C ARG A 140 -22.81 21.98 15.44
N ASP A 141 -22.66 22.40 14.18
CA ASP A 141 -22.62 23.81 13.83
C ASP A 141 -23.96 24.52 14.10
N ALA A 142 -25.08 23.85 13.80
CA ALA A 142 -26.40 24.36 14.15
C ALA A 142 -26.58 24.48 15.67
N GLU A 143 -26.06 23.53 16.44
CA GLU A 143 -26.09 23.57 17.91
C GLU A 143 -25.20 24.67 18.47
N ILE A 144 -23.98 24.84 17.98
CA ILE A 144 -23.08 25.95 18.34
C ILE A 144 -23.75 27.28 18.04
N LYS A 145 -24.40 27.42 16.88
CA LYS A 145 -25.11 28.65 16.52
C LYS A 145 -26.25 28.95 17.50
N ARG A 146 -27.09 27.94 17.81
CA ARG A 146 -28.17 28.08 18.80
C ARG A 146 -27.64 28.45 20.19
N LEU A 147 -26.55 27.80 20.64
CA LEU A 147 -25.93 28.09 21.93
C LEU A 147 -25.34 29.50 21.97
N ARG A 148 -24.68 29.95 20.89
CA ARG A 148 -24.15 31.32 20.76
C ARG A 148 -25.27 32.36 20.76
N GLU A 149 -26.38 32.10 20.07
CA GLU A 149 -27.56 32.98 20.09
C GLU A 149 -28.15 33.07 21.50
N ARG A 150 -28.28 31.93 22.19
CA ARG A 150 -28.78 31.87 23.57
C ARG A 150 -27.84 32.58 24.55
N PHE A 151 -26.54 32.40 24.40
CA PHE A 151 -25.53 33.09 25.20
C PHE A 151 -25.52 34.60 24.94
N SER A 152 -25.61 35.02 23.67
CA SER A 152 -25.74 36.44 23.32
C SER A 152 -27.00 37.06 23.90
N LEU A 153 -28.12 36.34 23.92
CA LEU A 153 -29.36 36.80 24.54
C LEU A 153 -29.19 36.97 26.06
N MET A 154 -28.59 35.98 26.74
CA MET A 154 -28.30 36.05 28.18
C MET A 154 -27.36 37.20 28.55
N GLN A 155 -26.31 37.44 27.74
CA GLN A 155 -25.41 38.58 27.91
C GLN A 155 -26.15 39.92 27.77
N ARG A 156 -27.07 40.03 26.79
CA ARG A 156 -27.86 41.26 26.58
C ARG A 156 -28.89 41.52 27.67
N THR A 157 -29.48 40.48 28.26
CA THR A 157 -30.48 40.62 29.32
C THR A 157 -29.87 40.69 30.72
N GLY A 158 -28.55 40.65 30.85
CA GLY A 158 -27.85 40.73 32.14
C GLY A 158 -28.03 39.49 33.03
N ALA A 159 -28.52 38.38 32.47
CA ALA A 159 -28.67 37.12 33.19
C ALA A 159 -27.30 36.42 33.28
N ILE A 160 -26.51 36.80 34.30
CA ILE A 160 -25.23 36.15 34.59
C ILE A 160 -25.50 34.75 35.16
N LEU A 161 -25.26 33.71 34.38
CA LEU A 161 -25.13 32.35 34.90
C LEU A 161 -23.86 32.30 35.76
N ARG A 162 -24.03 32.28 37.09
CA ARG A 162 -22.98 31.82 38.00
C ARG A 162 -22.80 30.33 37.77
N THR A 163 -21.93 29.94 36.84
CA THR A 163 -21.35 28.60 36.85
C THR A 163 -20.42 28.55 38.05
N GLY A 164 -20.93 28.07 39.19
CA GLY A 164 -20.09 27.75 40.33
C GLY A 164 -19.07 26.68 39.93
N ASP A 165 -17.82 26.93 40.28
CA ASP A 165 -16.73 25.96 40.20
C ASP A 165 -17.20 24.64 40.85
N VAL A 166 -17.26 23.58 40.05
CA VAL A 166 -17.26 22.21 40.59
C VAL A 166 -15.82 21.74 40.49
N ILE A 167 -15.08 21.99 41.56
CA ILE A 167 -13.87 21.24 41.90
C ILE A 167 -14.36 19.93 42.51
N GLU A 168 -14.16 18.82 41.80
CA GLU A 168 -13.78 17.51 42.33
C GLU A 168 -13.36 16.56 41.19
#